data_AF-A0A3G8JR37-F1
#
_entry.id   AF-A0A3G8JR37-F1
#
_cell.length_a   1.000
_cell.length_b   1.000
_cell.length_c   1.000
_cell.angle_alpha   90.00
_cell.angle_beta   90.00
_cell.angle_gamma   90.00
#
_symmetry.space_group_name_H-M   'P 1'
#
loop_
_entity.id
_entity.type
_entity.pdbx_description
1 polymer ?
#
loop_
_entity_poly.entity_id
_entity_poly.type
_entity_poly.pdbx_seq_one_letter_code
_entity_poly.pdbx_strand_id
1 'polypeptide(L)'
;MIGPNMLYPNISESDRSMIRYLLRWAPFDGGDDEIFPTFGISPGTFYLRVGRLLQAEPDRIPHHNLAELIAYCARKARATSTGR
;
A
#
# COMPACT_ATOMS: atom_id res chain seq x y z
N MET A 1 29.76 -17.99 6.15
CA MET A 1 28.72 -18.21 5.11
C MET A 1 27.75 -17.05 5.19
N ILE A 2 27.80 -16.11 4.24
CA ILE A 2 26.88 -14.96 4.19
C ILE A 2 25.67 -15.41 3.38
N GLY A 3 24.52 -15.62 4.04
CA GLY A 3 23.28 -16.01 3.37
C GLY A 3 22.73 -14.84 2.54
N PRO A 4 22.26 -15.06 1.31
CA PRO A 4 21.74 -14.00 0.48
C PRO A 4 20.28 -13.74 0.85
N ASN A 5 20.04 -12.97 1.92
CA ASN A 5 18.79 -12.22 2.03
C ASN A 5 18.97 -10.96 2.87
N MET A 6 19.72 -10.00 2.32
CA MET A 6 19.99 -8.69 2.92
C MET A 6 19.43 -7.54 2.07
N LEU A 7 18.31 -7.75 1.38
CA LEU A 7 17.69 -6.71 0.54
C LEU A 7 16.17 -6.52 0.68
N TYR A 8 15.47 -7.22 1.58
CA TYR A 8 14.10 -6.86 1.95
C TYR A 8 13.90 -7.03 3.45
N PRO A 9 14.06 -5.97 4.26
CA PRO A 9 13.71 -6.05 5.66
C PRO A 9 12.18 -6.19 5.73
N ASN A 10 11.74 -7.31 6.28
CA ASN A 10 10.52 -7.49 7.06
C ASN A 10 9.65 -6.21 7.14
N ILE A 11 8.48 -6.19 6.47
CA ILE A 11 7.50 -5.08 6.47
C ILE A 11 7.62 -4.21 7.72
N SER A 12 8.10 -2.96 7.54
CA SER A 12 8.31 -2.04 8.66
C SER A 12 6.98 -1.70 9.34
N GLU A 13 7.00 -1.23 10.60
CA GLU A 13 5.76 -0.82 11.28
C GLU A 13 5.02 0.28 10.50
N SER A 14 5.77 1.15 9.81
CA SER A 14 5.22 2.14 8.89
C SER A 14 4.48 1.47 7.73
N ASP A 15 5.09 0.50 7.06
CA ASP A 15 4.45 -0.23 5.96
C ASP A 15 3.20 -1.02 6.45
N ARG A 16 3.27 -1.62 7.65
CA ARG A 16 2.10 -2.28 8.29
C ARG A 16 0.98 -1.31 8.60
N SER A 17 1.31 -0.08 9.01
CA SER A 17 0.32 0.98 9.27
C SER A 17 -0.38 1.42 7.99
N MET A 18 0.36 1.54 6.87
CA MET A 18 -0.20 1.87 5.56
C MET A 18 -1.13 0.77 5.05
N ILE A 19 -0.75 -0.50 5.21
CA ILE A 19 -1.60 -1.65 4.84
C ILE A 19 -2.88 -1.65 5.68
N ARG A 20 -2.79 -1.52 7.01
CA ARG A 20 -3.98 -1.43 7.89
C ARG A 20 -4.90 -0.28 7.50
N TYR A 21 -4.33 0.86 7.15
CA TYR A 21 -5.09 2.02 6.70
C TYR A 21 -5.83 1.73 5.40
N LEU A 22 -5.15 1.18 4.39
CA LEU A 22 -5.79 0.76 3.13
C LEU A 22 -6.96 -0.17 3.40
N LEU A 23 -6.75 -1.21 4.20
CA LEU A 23 -7.77 -2.23 4.49
C LEU A 23 -9.00 -1.65 5.20
N ARG A 24 -8.80 -0.66 6.05
CA ARG A 24 -9.89 0.05 6.73
C ARG A 24 -10.76 0.84 5.75
N TRP A 25 -10.16 1.46 4.74
CA TRP A 25 -10.83 2.44 3.89
C TRP A 25 -11.23 1.94 2.49
N ALA A 26 -10.54 0.93 1.96
CA ALA A 26 -10.81 0.38 0.64
C ALA A 26 -12.29 -0.04 0.40
N PRO A 27 -13.01 -0.64 1.38
CA PRO A 27 -14.43 -0.96 1.20
C PRO A 27 -15.34 0.24 0.94
N PHE A 28 -14.90 1.44 1.30
CA PHE A 28 -15.67 2.69 1.19
C PHE A 28 -15.15 3.61 0.06
N ASP A 29 -14.16 3.15 -0.72
CA ASP A 29 -13.41 3.94 -1.72
C ASP A 29 -12.87 5.30 -1.21
N GLY A 30 -12.64 5.42 0.09
CA GLY A 30 -12.36 6.68 0.78
C GLY A 30 -10.96 6.77 1.41
N GLY A 31 -10.78 7.80 2.24
CA GLY A 31 -9.58 8.00 3.04
C GLY A 31 -8.45 8.78 2.35
N ASP A 32 -8.65 9.27 1.12
CA ASP A 32 -7.60 9.98 0.35
C ASP A 32 -7.14 11.27 1.02
N ASP A 33 -8.09 12.08 1.49
CA ASP A 33 -7.82 13.40 2.11
C ASP A 33 -7.01 13.28 3.40
N GLU A 34 -7.11 12.14 4.07
CA GLU A 34 -6.44 11.83 5.32
C GLU A 34 -5.06 11.18 5.10
N ILE A 35 -4.71 10.78 3.87
CA ILE A 35 -3.40 10.14 3.58
C ILE A 35 -2.25 11.12 3.82
N PHE A 36 -2.34 12.34 3.30
CA PHE A 36 -1.28 13.33 3.47
C PHE A 36 -1.04 13.72 4.94
N PRO A 37 -2.07 14.10 5.73
CA PRO A 37 -1.86 14.41 7.14
C PRO A 37 -1.41 13.19 7.97
N THR A 38 -1.78 11.96 7.59
CA THR A 38 -1.40 10.75 8.33
C THR A 38 0.02 10.25 8.00
N PHE A 39 0.41 10.27 6.73
CA PHE A 39 1.63 9.61 6.24
C PHE A 39 2.68 10.57 5.65
N GLY A 40 2.35 11.86 5.52
CA GLY A 40 3.26 12.87 4.96
C GLY A 40 3.59 12.69 3.48
N ILE A 41 2.83 11.86 2.76
CA ILE A 41 3.01 11.56 1.33
C ILE A 41 1.70 11.79 0.59
N SER A 42 1.79 12.07 -0.72
CA SER A 42 0.59 12.22 -1.55
C SER A 42 -0.19 10.90 -1.66
N PRO A 43 -1.52 10.97 -1.88
CA PRO A 43 -2.35 9.78 -2.14
C PRO A 43 -1.77 8.86 -3.22
N GLY A 44 -1.30 9.42 -4.34
CA GLY A 44 -0.70 8.62 -5.42
C GLY A 44 0.54 7.84 -4.98
N THR A 45 1.44 8.49 -4.24
CA THR A 45 2.64 7.84 -3.69
C THR A 45 2.28 6.75 -2.68
N PHE A 46 1.27 7.00 -1.84
CA PHE A 46 0.74 6.02 -0.90
C PHE A 46 0.25 4.76 -1.62
N TYR A 47 -0.65 4.90 -2.60
CA TYR A 47 -1.21 3.76 -3.32
C TYR A 47 -0.15 2.98 -4.12
N LEU A 48 0.85 3.67 -4.70
CA LEU A 48 1.97 3.01 -5.35
C LEU A 48 2.82 2.19 -4.37
N ARG A 49 3.12 2.75 -3.19
CA ARG A 49 3.92 2.07 -2.17
C ARG A 49 3.18 0.86 -1.61
N VAL A 50 1.92 1.02 -1.21
CA VAL A 50 1.12 -0.09 -0.69
C VAL A 50 0.92 -1.16 -1.75
N GLY A 51 0.62 -0.81 -3.01
CA GLY A 51 0.52 -1.78 -4.10
C GLY A 51 1.78 -2.64 -4.29
N ARG A 52 2.97 -2.04 -4.17
CA ARG A 52 4.25 -2.78 -4.22
C ARG A 52 4.43 -3.71 -3.01
N LEU A 53 4.05 -3.26 -1.82
CA LEU A 53 4.10 -4.08 -0.60
C LEU A 53 3.17 -5.30 -0.71
N LEU A 54 1.94 -5.10 -1.22
CA LEU A 54 0.99 -6.17 -1.47
C LEU A 54 1.53 -7.22 -2.47
N GLN A 55 2.27 -6.79 -3.48
CA GLN A 55 2.89 -7.69 -4.48
C GLN A 55 4.12 -8.43 -3.94
N ALA A 56 4.91 -7.81 -3.07
CA ALA A 56 6.16 -8.37 -2.57
C ALA A 56 5.95 -9.42 -1.49
N GLU A 57 4.90 -9.31 -0.67
CA GLU A 57 4.66 -10.21 0.46
C GLU A 57 3.20 -10.71 0.51
N PRO A 58 2.74 -11.46 -0.52
CA PRO A 58 1.34 -11.92 -0.61
C PRO A 58 0.91 -12.80 0.57
N ASP A 59 1.81 -13.65 1.07
CA ASP A 59 1.53 -14.61 2.15
C ASP A 59 1.39 -13.96 3.54
N ARG A 60 1.80 -12.69 3.68
CA ARG A 60 1.80 -11.99 4.98
C ARG A 60 0.59 -11.11 5.21
N ILE A 61 -0.28 -11.02 4.22
CA ILE A 61 -1.44 -10.14 4.22
C ILE A 61 -2.67 -11.05 4.16
N PRO A 62 -3.31 -11.35 5.31
CA PRO A 62 -4.40 -12.31 5.39
C PRO A 62 -5.69 -11.70 4.81
N HIS A 63 -5.73 -11.56 3.48
CA HIS A 63 -6.87 -11.02 2.75
C HIS A 63 -7.18 -11.89 1.54
N HIS A 64 -8.41 -12.41 1.52
CA HIS A 64 -8.94 -13.31 0.50
C HIS A 64 -8.94 -12.69 -0.91
N ASN A 65 -8.79 -11.37 -1.03
CA ASN A 65 -8.89 -10.63 -2.28
C ASN A 65 -7.64 -9.76 -2.58
N LEU A 66 -6.43 -10.28 -2.33
CA LEU A 66 -5.18 -9.55 -2.58
C LEU A 66 -5.09 -8.96 -3.99
N ALA A 67 -5.53 -9.69 -5.01
CA ALA A 67 -5.57 -9.22 -6.39
C ALA A 67 -6.46 -7.99 -6.58
N GLU A 68 -7.63 -7.94 -5.92
CA GLU A 68 -8.54 -6.80 -5.97
C GLU A 68 -7.93 -5.58 -5.28
N LEU A 69 -7.25 -5.77 -4.15
CA LEU A 69 -6.56 -4.69 -3.44
C LEU A 69 -5.39 -4.11 -4.27
N ILE A 70 -4.64 -4.96 -4.98
CA ILE A 70 -3.59 -4.51 -5.90
C ILE A 70 -4.20 -3.70 -7.05
N ALA A 71 -5.30 -4.17 -7.64
CA ALA A 71 -6.00 -3.47 -8.71
C ALA A 71 -6.58 -2.13 -8.22
N TYR A 72 -7.13 -2.11 -7.00
CA TYR A 72 -7.62 -0.91 -6.33
C TYR A 72 -6.51 0.14 -6.18
N CYS A 73 -5.34 -0.25 -5.64
CA CYS A 73 -4.18 0.62 -5.52
C CYS A 73 -3.72 1.17 -6.88
N ALA A 74 -3.66 0.33 -7.91
CA ALA A 74 -3.28 0.77 -9.25
C ALA A 74 -4.26 1.80 -9.84
N ARG A 75 -5.57 1.61 -9.64
CA ARG A 75 -6.61 2.57 -10.07
C ARG A 75 -6.45 3.92 -9.36
N LYS A 76 -6.33 3.91 -8.03
CA LYS A 76 -6.22 5.14 -7.23
C LYS A 76 -4.93 5.91 -7.50
N ALA A 77 -3.81 5.19 -7.67
CA ALA A 77 -2.53 5.80 -8.05
C ALA A 77 -2.61 6.56 -9.38
N ARG A 78 -3.33 6.01 -10.38
CA ARG A 78 -3.54 6.69 -11.66
C ARG A 78 -4.42 7.92 -11.52
N ALA A 79 -5.56 7.80 -10.84
CA ALA A 79 -6.51 8.90 -10.66
C ALA A 79 -5.90 10.12 -9.96
N THR A 80 -5.00 9.88 -8.99
CA THR A 80 -4.34 10.93 -8.20
C THR A 80 -3.09 11.51 -8.88
N SER A 81 -2.56 10.85 -9.91
CA SER A 81 -1.41 11.34 -10.70
C SER A 81 -1.79 12.32 -11.81
N THR A 82 -3.07 12.40 -12.17
CA THR A 82 -3.58 13.20 -13.30
C THR A 82 -3.93 14.65 -12.93
N GLY A 83 -3.77 15.06 -11.67
CA GLY A 83 -3.84 16.47 -11.28
C GLY A 83 -2.49 17.17 -11.48
N ARG A 84 -2.20 17.62 -12.69
CA ARG A 84 -1.11 18.58 -12.97
C ARG A 84 -1.66 19.76 -13.75
#